data_AF-A0AAW8RNN3-F1
#
_entry.id   AF-A0AAW8RNN3-F1
#
_cell.length_a   1.000
_cell.length_b   1.000
_cell.length_c   1.000
_cell.angle_alpha   90.00
_cell.angle_beta   90.00
_cell.angle_gamma   90.00
#
_symmetry.space_group_name_H-M   'P 1'
#
loop_
_entity.id
_entity.type
_entity.pdbx_description
1 polymer ?
#
loop_
_entity_poly.entity_id
_entity_poly.type
_entity_poly.pdbx_seq_one_letter_code
_entity_poly.pdbx_strand_id
1 'polypeptide(L)'
;MSKKEEYLKELLIMQRTLGRGFIDPFVDLGIFNRRLMEFNEPVECLRNKYTGDPYTPYWQNVIEEMRKVFVNYQRELIASRVLIEEKGQYMKDKVQKEKIRKIVVSYLTLGFSFKEISKKVGYTEKYLRRNFRRSDHNTTSSVIVLHDKDLKRGIHKNLEKLPKESTASLSWCLVNCN
;
A
#
# COMPACT_ATOMS: atom_id res chain seq x y z
N MET A 1 10.02 -26.27 4.19
CA MET A 1 10.72 -25.86 2.95
C MET A 1 9.66 -25.27 2.03
N SER A 2 9.91 -24.12 1.39
CA SER A 2 8.90 -23.50 0.53
C SER A 2 8.83 -24.22 -0.82
N LYS A 3 7.66 -24.43 -1.41
CA LYS A 3 7.51 -25.10 -2.73
C LYS A 3 8.40 -24.50 -3.82
N LYS A 4 8.59 -23.18 -3.82
CA LYS A 4 9.53 -22.51 -4.75
C LYS A 4 10.99 -22.96 -4.57
N GLU A 5 11.40 -23.27 -3.35
CA GLU A 5 12.75 -23.76 -3.05
C GLU A 5 12.91 -25.21 -3.49
N GLU A 6 11.85 -26.01 -3.45
CA GLU A 6 11.81 -27.38 -3.95
C GLU A 6 12.01 -27.41 -5.47
N TYR A 7 11.22 -26.65 -6.23
CA TYR A 7 11.38 -26.57 -7.68
C TYR A 7 12.73 -25.97 -8.09
N LEU A 8 13.25 -25.00 -7.33
CA LEU A 8 14.58 -24.45 -7.58
C LEU A 8 15.67 -25.53 -7.39
N LYS A 9 15.59 -26.31 -6.31
CA LYS A 9 16.52 -27.42 -6.07
C LYS A 9 16.41 -28.47 -7.15
N GLU A 10 15.20 -28.79 -7.58
CA GLU A 10 14.96 -29.73 -8.68
C GLU A 10 15.62 -29.28 -9.98
N LEU A 11 15.46 -28.00 -10.36
CA LEU A 11 16.13 -27.42 -11.54
C LEU A 11 17.66 -27.53 -11.45
N LEU A 12 18.24 -27.23 -10.29
CA LEU A 12 19.69 -27.31 -10.07
C LEU A 12 20.19 -28.77 -10.10
N ILE A 13 19.40 -29.72 -9.58
CA ILE A 13 19.70 -31.15 -9.68
C ILE A 13 19.66 -31.58 -11.14
N MET A 14 18.59 -31.23 -11.87
CA MET A 14 18.44 -31.54 -13.29
C MET A 14 19.58 -30.95 -14.13
N GLN A 15 20.01 -29.72 -13.85
CA GLN A 15 21.17 -29.10 -14.50
C GLN A 15 22.42 -29.98 -14.35
N ARG A 16 22.65 -30.51 -13.14
CA ARG A 16 23.83 -31.32 -12.84
C ARG A 16 23.73 -32.74 -13.39
N THR A 17 22.56 -33.36 -13.35
CA THR A 17 22.37 -34.78 -13.71
C THR A 17 22.02 -34.96 -15.17
N LEU A 18 20.91 -34.36 -15.62
CA LEU A 18 20.41 -34.46 -16.99
C LEU A 18 21.22 -33.55 -17.90
N GLY A 19 21.34 -32.27 -17.53
CA GLY A 19 22.09 -31.26 -18.26
C GLY A 19 23.59 -31.53 -18.30
N ARG A 20 24.12 -32.34 -17.36
CA ARG A 20 25.57 -32.54 -17.13
C ARG A 20 26.36 -31.22 -17.05
N GLY A 21 25.71 -30.13 -16.63
CA GLY A 21 26.26 -28.77 -16.63
C GLY A 21 26.26 -28.04 -17.98
N PHE A 22 25.83 -28.67 -19.08
CA PHE A 22 25.76 -28.05 -20.41
C PHE A 22 24.55 -27.14 -20.60
N ILE A 23 23.42 -27.48 -19.96
CA ILE A 23 22.17 -26.71 -20.06
C ILE A 23 21.95 -25.96 -18.75
N ASP A 24 21.93 -24.63 -18.83
CA ASP A 24 21.54 -23.75 -17.75
C ASP A 24 20.01 -23.52 -17.76
N PRO A 25 19.28 -23.92 -16.71
CA PRO A 25 17.83 -23.79 -16.65
C PRO A 25 17.31 -22.34 -16.62
N PHE A 26 18.18 -21.35 -16.42
CA PHE A 26 17.79 -19.93 -16.39
C PHE A 26 18.16 -19.17 -17.66
N VAL A 27 18.97 -19.76 -18.53
CA VAL A 27 19.49 -19.10 -19.74
C VAL A 27 19.13 -19.89 -21.00
N ASP A 28 19.34 -21.21 -20.97
CA ASP A 28 19.34 -22.05 -22.17
C ASP A 28 17.94 -22.61 -22.52
N LEU A 29 16.94 -22.39 -21.66
CA LEU A 29 15.56 -22.82 -21.93
C LEU A 29 14.82 -21.92 -22.92
N GLY A 30 15.42 -20.80 -23.35
CA GLY A 30 14.82 -19.83 -24.25
C GLY A 30 14.01 -18.73 -23.56
N ILE A 31 13.36 -17.88 -24.37
CA ILE A 31 12.66 -16.69 -23.86
C ILE A 31 11.32 -17.09 -23.21
N PHE A 32 11.24 -16.90 -21.89
CA PHE A 32 10.04 -17.17 -21.12
C PHE A 32 9.10 -15.96 -21.05
N ASN A 33 7.85 -16.16 -21.46
CA ASN A 33 6.79 -15.16 -21.33
C ASN A 33 6.08 -15.31 -19.99
N ARG A 34 6.46 -14.46 -19.03
CA ARG A 34 5.87 -14.47 -17.69
C ARG A 34 4.37 -14.18 -17.64
N ARG A 35 3.81 -13.48 -18.63
CA ARG A 35 2.36 -13.17 -18.65
C ARG A 35 1.53 -14.39 -19.04
N LEU A 36 1.99 -15.11 -20.06
CA LEU A 36 1.31 -16.32 -20.57
C LEU A 36 1.74 -17.59 -19.81
N MET A 37 2.84 -17.52 -19.05
CA MET A 37 3.45 -18.64 -18.34
C MET A 37 3.95 -19.76 -19.27
N GLU A 38 4.48 -19.36 -20.43
CA GLU A 38 4.90 -20.24 -21.52
C GLU A 38 6.20 -19.74 -22.15
N PHE A 39 6.89 -20.61 -22.87
CA PHE A 39 8.07 -20.23 -23.66
C PHE A 39 7.62 -19.80 -25.05
N ASN A 40 8.18 -18.69 -25.55
CA ASN A 40 7.78 -18.14 -26.85
C ASN A 40 8.14 -19.06 -28.03
N GLU A 41 9.24 -19.78 -27.90
CA GLU A 41 9.85 -20.55 -28.98
C GLU A 41 9.73 -22.06 -28.68
N PRO A 42 9.43 -22.90 -29.68
CA PRO A 42 9.54 -24.35 -29.51
C PRO A 42 11.00 -24.75 -29.26
N VAL A 43 11.21 -25.88 -28.60
CA VAL A 43 12.56 -26.33 -28.22
C VAL A 43 13.44 -26.62 -29.43
N GLU A 44 12.84 -27.04 -30.55
CA GLU A 44 13.51 -27.30 -31.82
C GLU A 44 14.23 -26.07 -32.39
N CYS A 45 13.74 -24.87 -32.07
CA CYS A 45 14.34 -23.62 -32.53
C CYS A 45 15.51 -23.15 -31.65
N LEU A 46 15.71 -23.76 -30.48
CA LEU A 46 16.79 -23.38 -29.58
C LEU A 46 18.14 -23.82 -30.14
N ARG A 47 19.11 -22.90 -30.07
CA ARG A 47 20.49 -23.14 -30.49
C ARG A 47 21.38 -23.32 -29.28
N ASN A 48 22.28 -24.28 -29.37
CA ASN A 48 23.29 -24.51 -28.36
C ASN A 48 24.27 -23.35 -28.31
N LYS A 49 24.44 -22.74 -27.13
CA LYS A 49 25.35 -21.60 -26.93
C LYS A 49 26.81 -21.90 -27.29
N TYR A 50 27.23 -23.17 -27.23
CA TYR A 50 28.62 -23.56 -27.49
C TYR A 50 28.90 -23.84 -28.96
N THR A 51 27.92 -24.37 -29.70
CA THR A 51 28.12 -24.80 -31.10
C THR A 51 27.40 -23.90 -32.10
N GLY A 52 26.36 -23.17 -31.69
CA GLY A 52 25.48 -22.40 -32.57
C GLY A 52 24.45 -23.27 -33.33
N ASP A 53 24.59 -24.59 -33.26
CA ASP A 53 23.71 -25.56 -33.89
C ASP A 53 22.45 -25.81 -33.06
N PRO A 54 21.35 -26.30 -33.68
CA PRO A 54 20.19 -26.78 -32.93
C PRO A 54 20.56 -27.87 -31.93
N TYR A 55 19.87 -27.90 -30.79
CA TYR A 55 20.03 -29.01 -29.84
C TYR A 55 19.64 -30.35 -30.47
N THR A 56 20.34 -31.42 -30.10
CA THR A 56 19.97 -32.78 -30.54
C THR A 56 18.65 -33.20 -29.90
N PRO A 57 17.89 -34.15 -30.48
CA PRO A 57 16.59 -34.59 -29.94
C PRO A 57 16.66 -35.03 -28.47
N TYR A 58 17.77 -35.64 -28.06
CA TYR A 58 18.02 -35.99 -26.66
C TYR A 58 18.02 -34.76 -25.75
N TRP A 59 18.78 -33.72 -26.13
CA TRP A 59 18.88 -32.49 -25.35
C TRP A 59 17.59 -31.66 -25.40
N GLN A 60 16.88 -31.69 -26.52
CA GLN A 60 15.57 -31.06 -26.62
C GLN A 60 14.59 -31.64 -25.58
N ASN A 61 14.52 -32.97 -25.45
CA ASN A 61 13.68 -33.61 -24.44
C ASN A 61 14.08 -33.21 -23.00
N VAL A 62 15.39 -33.13 -22.72
CA VAL A 62 15.89 -32.63 -21.43
C VAL A 62 15.44 -31.18 -21.17
N ILE A 63 15.51 -30.32 -22.18
CA ILE A 63 15.05 -28.93 -22.09
C ILE A 63 13.54 -28.88 -21.83
N GLU A 64 12.74 -29.72 -22.47
CA GLU A 64 11.29 -29.78 -22.22
C GLU A 64 10.97 -30.14 -20.77
N GLU A 65 11.64 -31.13 -20.20
CA GLU A 65 11.46 -31.49 -18.79
C GLU A 65 11.87 -30.34 -17.87
N MET A 66 13.00 -29.68 -18.13
CA MET A 66 13.41 -28.51 -17.37
C MET A 66 12.42 -27.35 -17.50
N ARG A 67 11.84 -27.11 -18.69
CA ARG A 67 10.83 -26.08 -18.93
C ARG A 67 9.57 -26.32 -18.08
N LYS A 68 9.12 -27.58 -17.92
CA LYS A 68 7.97 -27.93 -17.07
C LYS A 68 8.21 -27.53 -15.61
N VAL A 69 9.37 -27.91 -15.06
CA VAL A 69 9.74 -27.57 -13.68
C VAL A 69 9.92 -26.06 -13.53
N PHE A 70 10.51 -25.39 -14.52
CA PHE A 70 10.70 -23.94 -14.53
C PHE A 70 9.36 -23.18 -14.48
N VAL A 71 8.37 -23.60 -15.25
CA VAL A 71 7.04 -22.99 -15.23
C VAL A 71 6.41 -23.10 -13.84
N ASN A 72 6.52 -24.28 -13.20
CA ASN A 72 6.02 -24.48 -11.83
C ASN A 72 6.75 -23.60 -10.81
N TYR A 73 8.07 -23.48 -10.93
CA TYR A 73 8.87 -22.55 -10.12
C TYR A 73 8.37 -21.10 -10.27
N GLN A 74 8.11 -20.65 -11.50
CA GLN A 74 7.59 -19.30 -11.76
C GLN A 74 6.18 -19.09 -11.18
N ARG A 75 5.31 -20.11 -11.21
CA ARG A 75 3.97 -20.04 -10.60
C ARG A 75 4.07 -19.82 -9.10
N GLU A 76 4.90 -20.60 -8.42
CA GLU A 76 5.12 -20.48 -6.97
C GLU A 76 5.79 -19.16 -6.58
N LEU A 77 6.71 -18.65 -7.42
CA LEU A 77 7.28 -17.32 -7.22
C LEU A 77 6.21 -16.23 -7.24
N ILE A 78 5.30 -16.26 -8.23
CA ILE A 78 4.21 -15.29 -8.33
C ILE A 78 3.25 -15.44 -7.14
N ALA A 79 2.82 -16.66 -6.84
CA ALA A 79 1.92 -16.93 -5.71
C ALA A 79 2.53 -16.44 -4.38
N SER A 80 3.81 -16.72 -4.14
CA SER A 80 4.48 -16.25 -2.93
C SER A 80 4.59 -14.73 -2.86
N ARG A 81 4.79 -14.06 -4.01
CA ARG A 81 4.83 -12.60 -4.09
C ARG A 81 3.46 -11.98 -3.85
N VAL A 82 2.40 -12.50 -4.47
CA VAL A 82 1.01 -12.06 -4.24
C VAL A 82 0.67 -12.20 -2.76
N LEU A 83 0.99 -13.34 -2.14
CA LEU A 83 0.77 -13.55 -0.71
C LEU A 83 1.55 -12.55 0.17
N ILE A 84 2.76 -12.15 -0.22
CA ILE A 84 3.56 -11.15 0.50
C ILE A 84 2.99 -9.74 0.30
N GLU A 85 2.55 -9.41 -0.91
CA GLU A 85 1.94 -8.11 -1.24
C GLU A 85 0.59 -7.97 -0.51
N GLU A 86 -0.27 -8.99 -0.55
CA GLU A 86 -1.51 -9.05 0.21
C GLU A 86 -1.24 -8.96 1.71
N LYS A 87 -0.38 -9.82 2.28
CA LYS A 87 -0.05 -9.76 3.72
C LYS A 87 0.60 -8.44 4.12
N GLY A 88 1.44 -7.85 3.26
CA GLY A 88 2.08 -6.56 3.49
C GLY A 88 1.07 -5.41 3.46
N GLN A 89 0.05 -5.49 2.59
CA GLN A 89 -1.05 -4.53 2.51
C GLN A 89 -1.97 -4.65 3.73
N TYR A 90 -2.25 -5.88 4.21
CA TYR A 90 -3.01 -6.12 5.44
C TYR A 90 -2.26 -5.78 6.74
N MET A 91 -0.93 -6.02 6.82
CA MET A 91 -0.12 -5.72 8.01
C MET A 91 0.26 -4.24 8.12
N LYS A 92 0.43 -3.53 7.00
CA LYS A 92 0.51 -2.06 7.02
C LYS A 92 -0.81 -1.43 7.46
N ASP A 93 -1.93 -2.11 7.22
CA ASP A 93 -3.25 -1.51 7.34
C ASP A 93 -3.64 -1.12 8.78
N LYS A 94 -3.61 -2.01 9.78
CA LYS A 94 -4.19 -1.64 11.10
C LYS A 94 -3.36 -0.62 11.88
N VAL A 95 -2.06 -0.86 12.05
CA VAL A 95 -1.21 0.01 12.88
C VAL A 95 -0.93 1.34 12.20
N GLN A 96 -0.73 1.37 10.88
CA GLN A 96 -0.51 2.63 10.17
C GLN A 96 -1.82 3.40 10.00
N LYS A 97 -2.96 2.74 9.73
CA LYS A 97 -4.27 3.43 9.75
C LYS A 97 -4.54 4.05 11.10
N GLU A 98 -4.21 3.39 12.20
CA GLU A 98 -4.43 3.96 13.53
C GLU A 98 -3.50 5.15 13.81
N LYS A 99 -2.22 5.08 13.43
CA LYS A 99 -1.28 6.22 13.53
C LYS A 99 -1.76 7.40 12.70
N ILE A 100 -2.16 7.14 11.45
CA ILE A 100 -2.71 8.13 10.52
C ILE A 100 -3.99 8.74 11.08
N ARG A 101 -4.89 7.92 11.63
CA ARG A 101 -6.14 8.36 12.26
C ARG A 101 -5.85 9.30 13.42
N LYS A 102 -4.90 8.96 14.30
CA LYS A 102 -4.46 9.85 15.39
C LYS A 102 -3.95 11.19 14.88
N ILE A 103 -3.10 11.17 13.85
CA ILE A 103 -2.57 12.39 13.22
C ILE A 103 -3.70 13.25 12.67
N VAL A 104 -4.62 12.66 11.89
CA VAL A 104 -5.78 13.38 11.32
C VAL A 104 -6.64 14.00 12.42
N VAL A 105 -6.94 13.25 13.48
CA VAL A 105 -7.73 13.74 14.62
C VAL A 105 -7.02 14.91 15.31
N SER A 106 -5.72 14.80 15.60
CA SER A 106 -4.94 15.90 16.21
C SER A 106 -5.01 17.19 15.39
N TYR A 107 -4.83 17.11 14.07
CA TYR A 107 -4.92 18.30 13.22
C TYR A 107 -6.35 18.88 13.17
N LEU A 108 -7.38 18.03 13.19
CA LEU A 108 -8.77 18.50 13.25
C LEU A 108 -9.08 19.22 14.56
N THR A 109 -8.55 18.72 15.69
CA THR A 109 -8.69 19.37 16.99
C THR A 109 -7.97 20.72 17.04
N LEU A 110 -6.83 20.83 16.38
CA LEU A 110 -6.11 22.10 16.22
C LEU A 110 -6.77 23.06 15.21
N GLY A 111 -7.90 22.67 14.60
CA GLY A 111 -8.67 23.54 13.70
C GLY A 111 -8.15 23.60 12.26
N PHE A 112 -7.22 22.73 11.84
CA PHE A 112 -6.73 22.71 10.46
C PHE A 112 -7.82 22.28 9.45
N SER A 113 -7.68 22.77 8.21
CA SER A 113 -8.56 22.39 7.11
C SER A 113 -8.21 21.02 6.52
N PHE A 114 -9.19 20.33 5.93
CA PHE A 114 -8.94 19.03 5.27
C PHE A 114 -7.92 19.13 4.13
N LYS A 115 -7.80 20.30 3.48
CA LYS A 115 -6.83 20.57 2.41
C LYS A 115 -5.39 20.61 2.94
N GLU A 116 -5.19 21.11 4.15
CA GLU A 116 -3.88 21.13 4.81
C GLU A 116 -3.52 19.73 5.32
N ILE A 117 -4.49 19.04 5.91
CA ILE A 117 -4.33 17.67 6.38
C ILE A 117 -4.01 16.72 5.22
N SER A 118 -4.69 16.85 4.07
CA SER A 118 -4.42 15.99 2.90
C SER A 118 -2.97 16.06 2.43
N LYS A 119 -2.36 17.25 2.48
CA LYS A 119 -0.95 17.45 2.09
C LYS A 119 0.02 16.76 3.05
N LYS A 120 -0.33 16.62 4.33
CA LYS A 120 0.53 16.01 5.36
C LYS A 120 0.39 14.49 5.44
N VAL A 121 -0.82 13.96 5.22
CA VAL A 121 -1.13 12.54 5.50
C VAL A 121 -1.20 11.70 4.23
N GLY A 122 -1.18 12.32 3.04
CA GLY A 122 -1.17 11.61 1.75
C GLY A 122 -2.52 11.02 1.34
N TYR A 123 -3.60 11.35 2.06
CA TYR A 123 -4.97 10.97 1.70
C TYR A 123 -5.67 12.10 0.94
N THR A 124 -6.58 11.72 0.04
CA THR A 124 -7.41 12.69 -0.68
C THR A 124 -8.38 13.39 0.26
N GLU A 125 -8.67 14.65 -0.03
CA GLU A 125 -9.64 15.44 0.74
C GLU A 125 -11.03 14.76 0.79
N LYS A 126 -11.44 14.13 -0.32
CA LYS A 126 -12.68 13.35 -0.43
C LYS A 126 -12.71 12.19 0.55
N TYR A 127 -11.60 11.47 0.72
CA TYR A 127 -11.49 10.39 1.69
C TYR A 127 -11.60 10.94 3.13
N LEU A 128 -10.90 12.03 3.44
CA LEU A 128 -10.93 12.64 4.77
C LEU A 128 -12.34 13.11 5.16
N ARG A 129 -13.04 13.83 4.27
CA ARG A 129 -14.41 14.31 4.50
C ARG A 129 -15.43 13.18 4.68
N ARG A 130 -15.21 12.03 4.05
CA ARG A 130 -16.10 10.85 4.15
C ARG A 130 -15.91 10.09 5.46
N ASN A 131 -14.70 10.07 6.01
CA ASN A 131 -14.34 9.23 7.16
C ASN A 131 -14.21 10.01 8.47
N PHE A 132 -14.07 11.33 8.41
CA PHE A 132 -13.89 12.19 9.58
C PHE A 132 -14.87 13.36 9.54
N ARG A 133 -15.52 13.62 10.67
CA ARG A 133 -16.38 14.80 10.86
C ARG A 133 -15.65 15.83 11.70
N ARG A 134 -15.57 17.06 11.20
CA ARG A 134 -14.91 18.17 11.91
C ARG A 134 -15.64 18.52 13.21
N SER A 135 -16.98 18.40 13.23
CA SER A 135 -17.81 18.61 14.42
C SER A 135 -17.40 17.74 15.61
N ASP A 136 -16.87 16.56 15.36
CA ASP A 136 -16.59 15.56 16.39
C ASP A 136 -15.27 15.86 17.12
N HIS A 137 -14.46 16.76 16.56
CA HIS A 137 -13.10 17.07 17.03
C HIS A 137 -12.83 18.56 17.23
N ASN A 138 -13.69 19.43 16.70
CA ASN A 138 -13.60 20.87 16.89
C ASN A 138 -14.10 21.22 18.30
N THR A 139 -13.20 21.17 19.28
CA THR A 139 -13.45 21.74 20.60
C THR A 139 -13.59 23.25 20.41
N THR A 140 -14.81 23.71 20.21
CA THR A 140 -15.10 25.15 20.23
C THR A 140 -14.73 25.59 21.64
N SER A 141 -13.68 26.38 21.77
CA SER A 141 -13.33 27.04 23.03
C SER A 141 -14.62 27.69 23.56
N SER A 142 -14.95 27.40 24.83
CA SER A 142 -16.14 27.90 25.50
C SER A 142 -16.31 29.39 25.19
N VAL A 143 -17.43 29.77 24.59
CA VAL A 143 -17.68 31.16 24.24
C VAL A 143 -18.02 31.88 25.54
N ILE A 144 -17.11 32.72 26.01
CA ILE A 144 -17.40 33.62 27.13
C ILE A 144 -18.19 34.80 26.56
N VAL A 145 -19.51 34.77 26.74
CA VAL A 145 -20.37 35.91 26.39
C VAL A 145 -20.29 36.91 27.53
N LEU A 146 -19.77 38.10 27.23
CA LEU A 146 -19.67 39.19 28.20
C LEU A 146 -20.76 40.23 27.90
N HIS A 147 -21.67 40.48 28.84
CA HIS A 147 -22.57 41.62 28.80
C HIS A 147 -21.86 42.88 29.32
N ASP A 148 -22.09 44.02 28.68
CA ASP A 148 -21.44 45.30 29.02
C ASP A 148 -21.70 45.77 30.47
N LYS A 149 -22.85 45.37 31.05
CA LYS A 149 -23.18 45.61 32.47
C LYS A 149 -22.38 44.71 33.43
N ASP A 150 -21.98 43.53 32.98
CA ASP A 150 -21.25 42.53 33.76
C ASP A 150 -19.73 42.77 33.69
N LEU A 151 -19.22 43.35 32.58
CA LEU A 151 -17.84 43.86 32.47
C LEU A 151 -17.53 44.87 33.59
N LYS A 152 -18.45 45.80 33.83
CA LYS A 152 -18.28 46.84 34.87
C LYS A 152 -18.31 46.29 36.30
N ARG A 153 -18.79 45.05 36.49
CA ARG A 153 -18.92 44.37 37.80
C ARG A 153 -17.91 43.24 38.00
N GLY A 154 -17.08 42.93 37.01
CA GLY A 154 -16.04 41.89 37.08
C GLY A 154 -16.58 40.45 37.08
N ILE A 155 -17.85 40.23 36.73
CA ILE A 155 -18.48 38.91 36.75
C ILE A 155 -18.52 38.37 35.31
N HIS A 156 -18.04 37.14 35.09
CA HIS A 156 -18.14 36.46 33.80
C HIS A 156 -18.95 35.15 33.97
N LYS A 157 -19.85 34.86 33.02
CA LYS A 157 -20.56 33.59 32.94
C LYS A 157 -20.07 32.81 31.73
N ASN A 158 -19.57 31.59 31.96
CA ASN A 158 -19.28 30.65 30.88
C ASN A 158 -20.59 30.13 30.31
N LEU A 159 -20.83 30.35 29.02
CA LEU A 159 -21.97 29.79 28.29
C LEU A 159 -21.45 28.76 27.29
N GLU A 160 -21.94 27.52 27.39
CA GLU A 160 -21.55 26.45 26.47
C GLU A 160 -22.13 26.65 25.06
N LYS A 161 -23.18 27.48 24.89
CA LYS A 161 -23.81 27.77 23.59
C LYS A 161 -24.31 29.22 23.52
N LEU A 162 -24.19 29.84 22.34
CA LEU A 162 -24.76 31.15 22.04
C LEU A 162 -26.30 31.11 22.09
N PRO A 163 -26.97 32.08 22.74
CA PRO A 163 -28.42 32.18 22.72
C PRO A 163 -28.93 32.48 21.30
N LYS A 164 -30.02 31.80 20.91
CA LYS A 164 -30.54 31.79 19.52
C LYS A 164 -31.35 33.02 19.11
N GLU A 165 -31.43 34.05 19.94
CA GLU A 165 -32.31 35.19 19.70
C GLU A 165 -31.53 36.51 19.70
N SER A 166 -31.29 37.05 18.51
CA SER A 166 -30.75 38.39 18.30
C SER A 166 -31.90 39.37 18.03
N THR A 167 -32.57 39.84 19.08
CA THR A 167 -33.49 40.98 19.01
C THR A 167 -33.16 41.99 20.09
N ALA A 168 -32.00 42.63 19.97
CA ALA A 168 -31.76 43.99 20.45
C ALA A 168 -30.34 44.40 20.09
N SER A 169 -30.19 45.65 19.64
CA SER A 169 -28.95 46.37 19.41
C SER A 169 -27.86 46.05 20.46
N LEU A 170 -26.94 45.14 20.13
CA LEU A 170 -25.77 44.82 20.94
C LEU A 170 -24.55 44.88 20.01
N SER A 171 -23.60 45.76 20.31
CA SER A 171 -22.30 45.75 19.66
C SER A 171 -21.49 44.57 20.20
N TRP A 172 -21.21 43.59 19.34
CA TRP A 172 -20.47 42.40 19.71
C TRP A 172 -18.97 42.61 19.41
N CYS A 173 -18.14 42.58 20.44
CA CYS A 173 -16.69 42.47 20.28
C CYS A 173 -16.29 41.00 20.45
N LEU A 174 -15.87 40.35 19.36
CA LEU A 174 -15.23 39.04 19.40
C LEU A 174 -13.77 39.23 19.84
N VAL A 175 -13.43 38.75 21.03
CA VAL A 175 -12.03 38.62 21.46
C VAL A 175 -11.66 37.15 21.39
N ASN A 176 -10.76 36.80 20.47
CA ASN A 176 -10.13 35.49 20.43
C ASN A 176 -8.93 35.50 21.38
N CYS A 177 -8.99 34.74 22.47
CA CYS A 177 -7.81 34.42 23.26
C CYS A 177 -7.19 33.13 22.71
N ASN A 178 -5.92 33.22 22.28
CA ASN A 178 -5.06 32.08 21.95
C ASN A 178 -4.66 31.30 23.20
#